data_AF-A0A161KDD5-F1
#
_entry.id   AF-A0A161KDD5-F1
#
_cell.length_a   1.000
_cell.length_b   1.000
_cell.length_c   1.000
_cell.angle_alpha   90.00
_cell.angle_beta   90.00
_cell.angle_gamma   90.00
#
_symmetry.space_group_name_H-M   'P 1'
#
loop_
_entity.id
_entity.type
_entity.pdbx_description
1 polymer ?
#
loop_
_entity_poly.entity_id
_entity_poly.type
_entity_poly.pdbx_seq_one_letter_code
_entity_poly.pdbx_strand_id
1 'polypeptide(L)'
;MFSSSSAVARSAICTAIASINEVHVIFWGEHNNINITPFQKLVRKTLSFLSGELKSESNLQRFYVEFQDWRETLEEDDSLAWRITELCFASLSSAVDCLFDPECDDLSLIENTLFGLYEEMDELGADSEPLKEYWSALKDEWQEQLNGKTQRPLPQLFFRTLNESDASLFGLER
;
A
#
# COMPACT_ATOMS: atom_id res chain seq x y z
N MET A 1 8.62 12.22 -19.81
CA MET A 1 7.16 12.42 -20.00
C MET A 1 6.55 11.04 -19.84
N PHE A 2 6.22 10.64 -18.61
CA PHE A 2 5.63 9.33 -18.37
C PHE A 2 4.14 9.40 -18.69
N SER A 3 3.64 8.47 -19.50
CA SER A 3 2.20 8.29 -19.68
C SER A 3 1.56 8.03 -18.32
N SER A 4 0.36 8.54 -18.08
CA SER A 4 -0.42 8.17 -16.90
C SER A 4 -0.36 6.65 -16.70
N SER A 5 0.10 6.22 -15.53
CA SER A 5 0.16 4.80 -15.19
C SER A 5 -1.24 4.21 -15.33
N SER A 6 -1.36 2.98 -15.83
CA SER A 6 -2.69 2.36 -15.95
C SER A 6 -3.31 2.14 -14.58
N ALA A 7 -4.63 1.98 -14.52
CA ALA A 7 -5.33 1.73 -13.27
C ALA A 7 -4.81 0.47 -12.53
N VAL A 8 -4.43 -0.58 -13.29
CA VAL A 8 -3.81 -1.78 -12.72
C VAL A 8 -2.40 -1.50 -12.17
N ALA A 9 -1.61 -0.64 -12.85
CA ALA A 9 -0.29 -0.25 -12.37
C ALA A 9 -0.38 0.64 -11.11
N ARG A 10 -1.32 1.60 -11.07
CA ARG A 10 -1.61 2.40 -9.87
C ARG A 10 -2.03 1.51 -8.71
N SER A 11 -2.96 0.59 -8.95
CA SER A 11 -3.39 -0.40 -7.97
C SER A 11 -2.22 -1.21 -7.40
N ALA A 12 -1.30 -1.65 -8.26
CA ALA A 12 -0.12 -2.40 -7.85
C ALA A 12 0.79 -1.60 -6.93
N ILE A 13 1.09 -0.33 -7.28
CA ILE A 13 1.95 0.53 -6.45
C ILE A 13 1.28 0.82 -5.10
N CYS A 14 -0.01 1.17 -5.09
CA CYS A 14 -0.75 1.38 -3.84
C CYS A 14 -0.80 0.10 -2.97
N THR A 15 -0.97 -1.08 -3.58
CA THR A 15 -0.91 -2.37 -2.88
C THR A 15 0.49 -2.63 -2.30
N ALA A 16 1.55 -2.26 -3.02
CA ALA A 16 2.93 -2.41 -2.56
C ALA A 16 3.20 -1.52 -1.34
N ILE A 17 2.76 -0.26 -1.34
CA ILE A 17 2.88 0.64 -0.18
C ILE A 17 2.19 0.03 1.04
N ALA A 18 0.94 -0.45 0.89
CA ALA A 18 0.22 -1.08 1.99
C ALA A 18 0.92 -2.37 2.48
N SER A 19 1.40 -3.21 1.56
CA SER A 19 1.99 -4.51 1.90
C SER A 19 3.40 -4.42 2.48
N ILE A 20 4.20 -3.42 2.09
CA ILE A 20 5.55 -3.21 2.65
C ILE A 20 5.45 -2.68 4.08
N ASN A 21 4.46 -1.84 4.34
CA ASN A 21 4.25 -1.24 5.65
C ASN A 21 3.31 -2.05 6.57
N GLU A 22 2.92 -3.28 6.19
CA GLU A 22 2.05 -4.16 6.99
C GLU A 22 2.57 -4.33 8.43
N VAL A 23 3.89 -4.31 8.63
CA VAL A 23 4.51 -4.40 9.97
C VAL A 23 4.13 -3.26 10.91
N HIS A 24 3.86 -2.05 10.39
CA HIS A 24 3.38 -0.93 11.21
C HIS A 24 1.94 -1.15 11.65
N VAL A 25 1.10 -1.70 10.77
CA VAL A 25 -0.28 -2.07 11.10
C VAL A 25 -0.32 -3.19 12.13
N ILE A 26 0.59 -4.18 12.03
CA ILE A 26 0.77 -5.24 13.03
C ILE A 26 1.15 -4.62 14.38
N PHE A 27 2.20 -3.81 14.41
CA PHE A 27 2.67 -3.17 15.65
C PHE A 27 1.58 -2.32 16.32
N TRP A 28 0.87 -1.49 15.54
CA TRP A 28 -0.24 -0.68 16.04
C TRP A 28 -1.40 -1.54 16.54
N GLY A 29 -1.75 -2.60 15.81
CA GLY A 29 -2.81 -3.54 16.19
C GLY A 29 -2.49 -4.27 17.51
N GLU A 30 -1.25 -4.73 17.68
CA GLU A 30 -0.80 -5.37 18.91
C GLU A 30 -0.82 -4.39 20.10
N HIS A 31 -0.34 -3.17 19.89
CA HIS A 31 -0.32 -2.14 20.94
C HIS A 31 -1.71 -1.77 21.44
N ASN A 32 -2.69 -1.72 20.54
CA ASN A 32 -4.06 -1.31 20.84
C ASN A 32 -5.02 -2.50 21.06
N ASN A 33 -4.53 -3.74 21.02
CA ASN A 33 -5.34 -4.96 21.10
C ASN A 33 -6.46 -5.02 20.03
N ILE A 34 -6.12 -4.60 18.81
CA ILE A 34 -7.02 -4.55 17.65
C ILE A 34 -6.70 -5.72 16.70
N ASN A 35 -7.75 -6.42 16.27
CA ASN A 35 -7.61 -7.48 15.28
C ASN A 35 -7.50 -6.90 13.86
N ILE A 36 -6.30 -6.92 13.29
CA ILE A 36 -6.01 -6.40 11.94
C ILE A 36 -6.28 -7.39 10.80
N THR A 37 -6.91 -8.54 11.08
CA THR A 37 -7.21 -9.57 10.08
C THR A 37 -7.90 -9.04 8.81
N PRO A 38 -8.87 -8.09 8.88
CA PRO A 38 -9.51 -7.53 7.68
C PRO A 38 -8.52 -6.86 6.72
N PHE A 39 -7.59 -6.06 7.25
CA PHE A 39 -6.50 -5.45 6.48
C PHE A 39 -5.63 -6.53 5.80
N GLN A 40 -5.11 -7.48 6.58
CA GLN A 40 -4.20 -8.52 6.05
C GLN A 40 -4.88 -9.37 4.97
N LYS A 41 -6.14 -9.76 5.19
CA LYS A 41 -6.92 -10.49 4.18
C LYS A 41 -7.04 -9.69 2.89
N LEU A 42 -7.40 -8.41 2.97
CA LEU A 42 -7.58 -7.59 1.78
C LEU A 42 -6.26 -7.38 1.03
N VAL A 43 -5.13 -7.16 1.72
CA VAL A 43 -3.79 -7.11 1.10
C VAL A 43 -3.53 -8.39 0.30
N ARG A 44 -3.67 -9.56 0.92
CA ARG A 44 -3.41 -10.85 0.26
C ARG A 44 -4.36 -11.10 -0.90
N LYS A 45 -5.64 -10.72 -0.78
CA LYS A 45 -6.63 -10.88 -1.85
C LYS A 45 -6.37 -9.96 -3.03
N THR A 46 -5.93 -8.73 -2.77
CA THR A 46 -5.55 -7.77 -3.81
C THR A 46 -4.30 -8.25 -4.55
N LEU A 47 -3.27 -8.72 -3.84
CA LEU A 47 -2.08 -9.33 -4.45
C LEU A 47 -2.42 -10.55 -5.32
N SER A 48 -3.21 -11.50 -4.79
CA SER A 48 -3.68 -12.66 -5.58
C SER A 48 -4.54 -12.25 -6.77
N PHE A 49 -5.31 -11.17 -6.68
CA PHE A 49 -6.10 -10.66 -7.79
C PHE A 49 -5.18 -10.10 -8.88
N LEU A 50 -4.21 -9.26 -8.51
CA LEU A 50 -3.22 -8.67 -9.40
C LEU A 50 -2.33 -9.74 -10.09
N SER A 51 -1.99 -10.82 -9.39
CA SER A 51 -1.23 -11.95 -9.94
C SER A 51 -2.06 -12.87 -10.84
N GLY A 52 -3.39 -12.73 -10.83
CA GLY A 52 -4.33 -13.55 -11.60
C GLY A 52 -4.74 -14.87 -10.93
N GLU A 53 -4.23 -15.15 -9.72
CA GLU A 53 -4.65 -16.31 -8.91
C GLU A 53 -6.11 -16.20 -8.47
N LEU A 54 -6.52 -15.00 -8.03
CA LEU A 54 -7.92 -14.70 -7.74
C LEU A 54 -8.60 -14.10 -8.98
N LYS A 55 -9.59 -14.84 -9.50
CA LYS A 55 -10.34 -14.43 -10.70
C LYS A 55 -11.61 -13.64 -10.40
N SER A 56 -12.18 -13.80 -9.20
CA SER A 56 -13.49 -13.27 -8.85
C SER A 56 -13.40 -11.85 -8.31
N GLU A 57 -13.92 -10.89 -9.07
CA GLU A 57 -14.08 -9.48 -8.69
C GLU A 57 -15.02 -9.32 -7.49
N SER A 58 -16.18 -9.98 -7.52
CA SER A 58 -17.14 -9.93 -6.41
C SER A 58 -16.56 -10.44 -5.09
N ASN A 59 -15.64 -11.42 -5.14
CA ASN A 59 -14.94 -11.89 -3.96
C ASN A 59 -13.98 -10.84 -3.41
N LEU A 60 -13.24 -10.12 -4.28
CA LEU A 60 -12.38 -9.01 -3.86
C LEU A 60 -13.22 -7.88 -3.25
N GLN A 61 -14.32 -7.47 -3.89
CA GLN A 61 -15.24 -6.45 -3.39
C GLN A 61 -15.80 -6.81 -2.01
N ARG A 62 -16.14 -8.08 -1.76
CA ARG A 62 -16.61 -8.52 -0.45
C ARG A 62 -15.57 -8.29 0.65
N PHE A 63 -14.30 -8.63 0.40
CA PHE A 63 -13.22 -8.37 1.37
C PHE A 63 -12.93 -6.88 1.51
N TYR A 64 -13.16 -6.09 0.46
CA TYR A 64 -13.03 -4.65 0.52
C TYR A 64 -14.07 -4.02 1.44
N VAL A 65 -15.34 -4.43 1.31
CA VAL A 65 -16.41 -4.00 2.22
C VAL A 65 -16.13 -4.42 3.66
N GLU A 66 -15.70 -5.68 3.90
CA GLU A 66 -15.31 -6.15 5.25
C GLU A 66 -14.21 -5.28 5.87
N PHE A 67 -13.25 -4.83 5.05
CA PHE A 67 -12.19 -3.93 5.49
C PHE A 67 -12.68 -2.52 5.79
N GLN A 68 -13.55 -1.93 4.95
CA GLN A 68 -14.12 -0.61 5.20
C GLN A 68 -14.98 -0.60 6.47
N ASP A 69 -15.88 -1.57 6.62
CA ASP A 69 -16.72 -1.73 7.81
C ASP A 69 -15.86 -1.85 9.08
N TRP A 70 -14.75 -2.59 9.00
CA TRP A 70 -13.81 -2.71 10.12
C TRP A 70 -13.08 -1.40 10.43
N ARG A 71 -12.61 -0.68 9.40
CA ARG A 71 -11.91 0.60 9.56
C ARG A 71 -12.79 1.64 10.24
N GLU A 72 -14.08 1.68 9.92
CA GLU A 72 -15.06 2.57 10.57
C GLU A 72 -15.23 2.34 12.07
N THR A 73 -14.81 1.18 12.59
CA THR A 73 -14.85 0.89 14.04
C THR A 73 -13.62 1.35 14.81
N LEU A 74 -12.57 1.79 14.12
CA LEU A 74 -11.30 2.16 14.72
C LEU A 74 -11.37 3.60 15.25
N GLU A 75 -10.76 3.82 16.42
CA GLU A 75 -10.58 5.16 16.97
C GLU A 75 -9.30 5.77 16.41
N GLU A 76 -9.41 6.99 15.89
CA GLU A 76 -8.25 7.76 15.45
C GLU A 76 -7.40 8.18 16.65
N ASP A 77 -6.07 8.22 16.45
CA ASP A 77 -5.11 8.67 17.46
C ASP A 77 -4.16 9.72 16.88
N ASP A 78 -3.72 10.68 17.69
CA ASP A 78 -2.79 11.73 17.27
C ASP A 78 -1.34 11.26 17.44
N SER A 79 -1.00 10.14 16.80
CA SER A 79 0.34 9.56 16.82
C SER A 79 0.87 9.31 15.42
N LEU A 80 2.20 9.37 15.28
CA LEU A 80 2.87 8.98 14.02
C LEU A 80 2.52 7.53 13.63
N ALA A 81 2.39 6.64 14.62
CA ALA A 81 1.99 5.25 14.39
C ALA A 81 0.59 5.15 13.76
N TRP A 82 -0.37 5.97 14.21
CA TRP A 82 -1.68 6.05 13.58
C TRP A 82 -1.60 6.63 12.17
N ARG A 83 -0.86 7.72 11.95
CA ARG A 83 -0.74 8.32 10.62
C ARG A 83 -0.09 7.39 9.58
N ILE A 84 0.93 6.61 9.99
CA ILE A 84 1.52 5.55 9.14
C ILE A 84 0.49 4.43 8.86
N THR A 85 -0.28 4.03 9.87
CA THR A 85 -1.34 3.01 9.73
C THR A 85 -2.43 3.49 8.76
N GLU A 86 -2.83 4.75 8.88
CA GLU A 86 -3.81 5.38 8.02
C GLU A 86 -3.33 5.52 6.57
N LEU A 87 -2.03 5.81 6.34
CA LEU A 87 -1.42 5.71 5.00
C LEU A 87 -1.61 4.30 4.42
N CYS A 88 -1.39 3.25 5.21
CA CYS A 88 -1.56 1.86 4.75
C CYS A 88 -3.02 1.58 4.35
N PHE A 89 -3.98 2.09 5.13
CA PHE A 89 -5.40 1.94 4.87
C PHE A 89 -5.86 2.71 3.62
N ALA A 90 -5.42 3.96 3.48
CA ALA A 90 -5.70 4.78 2.32
C ALA A 90 -5.09 4.17 1.06
N SER A 91 -3.85 3.68 1.13
CA SER A 91 -3.18 3.00 0.03
C SER A 91 -3.94 1.75 -0.40
N LEU A 92 -4.37 0.92 0.55
CA LEU A 92 -5.13 -0.29 0.23
C LEU A 92 -6.51 0.01 -0.35
N SER A 93 -7.17 1.08 0.12
CA SER A 93 -8.45 1.55 -0.44
C SER A 93 -8.28 2.00 -1.88
N SER A 94 -7.34 2.92 -2.11
CA SER A 94 -6.99 3.41 -3.45
C SER A 94 -6.61 2.28 -4.40
N ALA A 95 -5.88 1.27 -3.90
CA ALA A 95 -5.51 0.11 -4.70
C ALA A 95 -6.73 -0.65 -5.23
N VAL A 96 -7.75 -0.82 -4.40
CA VAL A 96 -8.98 -1.52 -4.78
C VAL A 96 -9.86 -0.63 -5.66
N ASP A 97 -9.99 0.65 -5.33
CA ASP A 97 -10.79 1.62 -6.09
C ASP A 97 -10.26 1.75 -7.52
N CYS A 98 -8.94 1.85 -7.72
CA CYS A 98 -8.32 1.84 -9.05
C CYS A 98 -8.68 0.59 -9.89
N LEU A 99 -8.95 -0.57 -9.27
CA LEU A 99 -9.32 -1.79 -10.01
C LEU A 99 -10.76 -1.77 -10.50
N PHE A 100 -11.64 -1.01 -9.83
CA PHE A 100 -13.08 -0.98 -10.12
C PHE A 100 -13.52 0.33 -10.79
N ASP A 101 -12.75 1.39 -10.63
CA ASP A 101 -12.91 2.68 -11.29
C ASP A 101 -11.58 3.11 -11.92
N PRO A 102 -11.42 2.94 -13.25
CA PRO A 102 -10.22 3.35 -13.97
C PRO A 102 -9.90 4.85 -13.92
N GLU A 103 -10.86 5.70 -13.54
CA GLU A 103 -10.67 7.14 -13.38
C GLU A 103 -10.13 7.51 -11.99
N CYS A 104 -10.20 6.60 -11.02
CA CYS A 104 -9.59 6.80 -9.71
C CYS A 104 -8.06 6.84 -9.83
N ASP A 105 -7.45 7.93 -9.40
CA ASP A 105 -6.00 8.16 -9.40
C ASP A 105 -5.57 8.95 -8.16
N ASP A 106 -5.55 8.27 -7.02
CA ASP A 106 -5.09 8.85 -5.75
C ASP A 106 -3.60 8.60 -5.50
N LEU A 107 -2.88 7.96 -6.43
CA LEU A 107 -1.48 7.59 -6.20
C LEU A 107 -0.62 8.80 -5.84
N SER A 108 -0.82 9.93 -6.53
CA SER A 108 -0.10 11.17 -6.22
C SER A 108 -0.41 11.69 -4.81
N LEU A 109 -1.65 11.52 -4.34
CA LEU A 109 -2.05 11.92 -2.99
C LEU A 109 -1.41 11.00 -1.93
N ILE A 110 -1.44 9.69 -2.16
CA ILE A 110 -0.78 8.70 -1.30
C ILE A 110 0.72 8.98 -1.17
N GLU A 111 1.38 9.31 -2.29
CA GLU A 111 2.80 9.66 -2.28
C GLU A 111 3.07 10.95 -1.51
N ASN A 112 2.25 11.98 -1.68
CA ASN A 112 2.36 13.20 -0.89
C ASN A 112 2.20 12.93 0.62
N THR A 113 1.27 12.06 1.00
CA THR A 113 1.10 11.64 2.41
C THR A 113 2.35 10.91 2.92
N LEU A 114 2.93 10.01 2.13
CA LEU A 114 4.18 9.33 2.47
C LEU A 114 5.33 10.33 2.70
N PHE A 115 5.50 11.31 1.80
CA PHE A 115 6.52 12.34 1.97
C PHE A 115 6.27 13.24 3.18
N GLY A 116 5.02 13.60 3.46
CA GLY A 116 4.66 14.36 4.67
C GLY A 116 5.00 13.61 5.96
N LEU A 117 4.87 12.28 5.97
CA LEU A 117 5.30 11.46 7.12
C LEU A 117 6.82 11.46 7.30
N TYR A 118 7.59 11.49 6.21
CA TYR A 118 9.05 11.65 6.31
C TYR A 118 9.44 13.00 6.89
N GLU A 119 8.76 14.08 6.49
CA GLU A 119 8.96 15.41 7.07
C GLU A 119 8.64 15.42 8.57
N GLU A 120 7.53 14.79 8.97
CA GLU A 120 7.17 14.66 10.39
C GLU A 120 8.22 13.85 11.18
N MET A 121 8.76 12.78 10.60
CA MET A 121 9.86 12.03 11.21
C MET A 121 11.11 12.89 11.40
N ASP A 122 11.47 13.73 10.42
CA ASP A 122 12.58 14.68 10.52
C ASP A 122 12.33 15.69 11.66
N GLU A 123 11.11 16.20 11.80
CA GLU A 123 10.72 17.10 12.89
C GLU A 123 10.82 16.44 14.28
N LEU A 124 10.58 15.13 14.36
CA LEU A 124 10.74 14.32 15.56
C LEU A 124 12.21 13.90 15.82
N GLY A 125 13.14 14.30 14.94
CA GLY A 125 14.57 14.11 15.09
C GLY A 125 15.13 12.83 14.46
N ALA A 126 14.37 12.14 13.61
CA ALA A 126 14.89 11.07 12.77
C ALA A 126 15.64 11.65 11.54
N ASP A 127 16.42 10.80 10.87
CA ASP A 127 17.00 11.10 9.56
C ASP A 127 16.25 10.29 8.51
N SER A 128 15.29 10.91 7.82
CA SER A 128 14.44 10.23 6.84
C SER A 128 15.01 10.21 5.42
N GLU A 129 16.15 10.86 5.16
CA GLU A 129 16.72 10.93 3.81
C GLU A 129 17.00 9.53 3.20
N PRO A 130 17.59 8.57 3.94
CA PRO A 130 17.77 7.22 3.43
C PRO A 130 16.45 6.51 3.09
N LEU A 131 15.35 6.84 3.78
CA LEU A 131 14.02 6.28 3.52
C LEU A 131 13.43 6.85 2.23
N LYS A 132 13.63 8.14 1.96
CA LYS A 132 13.24 8.80 0.70
C LYS A 132 13.98 8.20 -0.49
N GLU A 133 15.28 7.96 -0.35
CA GLU A 133 16.11 7.29 -1.36
C GLU A 133 15.64 5.85 -1.61
N TYR A 134 15.37 5.09 -0.53
CA TYR A 134 14.86 3.72 -0.61
C TYR A 134 13.50 3.64 -1.31
N TRP A 135 12.56 4.52 -0.95
CA TRP A 135 11.26 4.63 -1.63
C TRP A 135 11.43 4.92 -3.12
N SER A 136 12.28 5.89 -3.47
CA SER A 136 12.51 6.29 -4.86
C SER A 136 13.06 5.12 -5.68
N ALA A 137 14.02 4.38 -5.15
CA ALA A 137 14.60 3.21 -5.81
C ALA A 137 13.57 2.10 -6.06
N LEU A 138 12.75 1.76 -5.04
CA LEU A 138 11.69 0.77 -5.18
C LEU A 138 10.63 1.20 -6.21
N LYS A 139 10.20 2.46 -6.13
CA LYS A 139 9.19 3.00 -7.04
C LYS A 139 9.68 2.97 -8.49
N ASP A 140 10.91 3.42 -8.75
CA ASP A 140 11.49 3.41 -10.09
C ASP A 140 11.56 1.98 -10.65
N GLU A 141 12.00 1.02 -9.83
CA GLU A 141 12.05 -0.39 -10.22
C GLU A 141 10.65 -0.95 -10.55
N TRP A 142 9.65 -0.71 -9.70
CA TRP A 142 8.29 -1.18 -9.99
C TRP A 142 7.67 -0.49 -11.19
N GLN A 143 7.90 0.82 -11.37
CA GLN A 143 7.40 1.55 -12.53
C GLN A 143 7.99 1.00 -13.83
N GLU A 144 9.28 0.64 -13.85
CA GLU A 144 9.90 -0.01 -15.00
C GLU A 144 9.22 -1.36 -15.30
N GLN A 145 8.99 -2.17 -14.29
CA GLN A 145 8.37 -3.50 -14.43
C GLN A 145 6.89 -3.43 -14.87
N LEU A 146 6.18 -2.40 -14.43
CA LEU A 146 4.76 -2.16 -14.72
C LEU A 146 4.54 -1.33 -15.99
N ASN A 147 5.61 -0.85 -16.63
CA ASN A 147 5.52 -0.02 -17.82
C ASN A 147 4.74 -0.72 -18.94
N GLY A 148 3.78 0.00 -19.52
CA GLY A 148 2.90 -0.51 -20.59
C GLY A 148 1.92 -1.60 -20.16
N LYS A 149 1.86 -1.96 -18.87
CA LYS A 149 0.88 -2.93 -18.37
C LYS A 149 -0.46 -2.24 -18.16
N THR A 150 -1.51 -2.76 -18.79
CA THR A 150 -2.89 -2.25 -18.68
C THR A 150 -3.88 -3.28 -18.15
N GLN A 151 -3.45 -4.53 -17.98
CA GLN A 151 -4.29 -5.64 -17.58
C GLN A 151 -3.52 -6.62 -16.68
N ARG A 152 -4.28 -7.38 -15.89
CA ARG A 152 -3.79 -8.52 -15.12
C ARG A 152 -3.59 -9.74 -16.04
N PRO A 153 -2.74 -10.72 -15.69
CA PRO A 153 -1.87 -10.75 -14.52
C PRO A 153 -0.66 -9.83 -14.67
N LEU A 154 -0.17 -9.31 -13.56
CA LEU A 154 1.07 -8.53 -13.52
C LEU A 154 2.32 -9.43 -13.60
N PRO A 155 3.49 -8.89 -13.99
CA PRO A 155 4.72 -9.65 -14.05
C PRO A 155 5.12 -10.25 -12.71
N GLN A 156 5.58 -11.51 -12.71
CA GLN A 156 6.07 -12.19 -11.50
C GLN A 156 7.25 -11.46 -10.84
N LEU A 157 8.04 -10.74 -11.64
CA LEU A 157 9.16 -9.94 -11.15
C LEU A 157 8.73 -8.90 -10.11
N PHE A 158 7.60 -8.22 -10.33
CA PHE A 158 7.04 -7.24 -9.38
C PHE A 158 6.73 -7.85 -8.02
N PHE A 159 6.09 -9.01 -8.00
CA PHE A 159 5.80 -9.71 -6.74
C PHE A 159 7.06 -10.21 -6.05
N ARG A 160 8.08 -10.60 -6.83
CA ARG A 160 9.38 -11.01 -6.29
C ARG A 160 10.07 -9.84 -5.58
N THR A 161 10.20 -8.70 -6.24
CA THR A 161 10.86 -7.52 -5.66
C THR A 161 10.11 -6.96 -4.46
N LEU A 162 8.77 -7.04 -4.47
CA LEU A 162 7.95 -6.70 -3.30
C LEU A 162 8.24 -7.59 -2.08
N ASN A 163 8.54 -8.87 -2.30
CA ASN A 163 8.85 -9.83 -1.24
C ASN A 163 10.33 -9.80 -0.81
N GLU A 164 11.24 -9.36 -1.68
CA GLU A 164 12.68 -9.19 -1.41
C GLU A 164 12.97 -7.91 -0.61
N SER A 165 11.97 -7.04 -0.40
CA SER A 165 12.11 -5.86 0.44
C SER A 165 12.12 -6.25 1.92
N ASP A 166 13.29 -6.22 2.56
CA ASP A 166 13.49 -6.65 3.97
C ASP A 166 13.03 -5.60 5.00
N ALA A 167 12.78 -4.37 4.57
CA ALA A 167 12.37 -3.26 5.42
C ALA A 167 11.12 -2.55 4.88
N SER A 168 10.33 -2.02 5.80
CA SER A 168 9.24 -1.09 5.54
C SER A 168 9.76 0.25 5.03
N LEU A 169 8.86 1.08 4.47
CA LEU A 169 9.22 2.42 4.01
C LEU A 169 9.58 3.37 5.16
N PHE A 170 9.36 2.95 6.40
CA PHE A 170 9.68 3.70 7.62
C PHE A 170 10.72 3.00 8.50
N GLY A 171 11.52 2.07 7.93
CA GLY A 171 12.71 1.52 8.58
C GLY A 171 12.47 0.35 9.57
N LEU A 172 11.23 -0.11 9.74
CA LEU A 172 10.92 -1.33 10.50
C LEU A 172 11.16 -2.59 9.63
N GLU A 173 11.84 -3.61 10.19
CA GLU A 173 12.08 -4.91 9.53
C GLU A 173 10.77 -5.67 9.27
N ARG A 174 10.70 -6.42 8.17
CA ARG A 174 9.49 -7.13 7.68
C ARG A 174 9.42 -8.61 8.04
#